data_AF-A0A259G5S9-F1
#
_entry.id   AF-A0A259G5S9-F1
#
_cell.length_a   1.000
_cell.length_b   1.000
_cell.length_c   1.000
_cell.angle_alpha   90.00
_cell.angle_beta   90.00
_cell.angle_gamma   90.00
#
_symmetry.space_group_name_H-M   'P 1'
#
loop_
_entity.id
_entity.type
_entity.pdbx_description
1 polymer ?
#
loop_
_entity_poly.entity_id
_entity_poly.type
_entity_poly.pdbx_seq_one_letter_code
_entity_poly.pdbx_strand_id
1 'polypeptide(L)'
;MLAARHAIALHCSHSIPVEHSISNTGTVSAQLISRHWIITDAENVTQEVKGLGVVGEQPLLRPGESFEYTSGTAMATPVGTMRGSYQMVAEDGNKFDAEIPSFTLSMPRVLH
;
A
#
# COMPACT_ATOMS: atom_id res chain seq x y z
N MET A 1 1.97 -31.67 -30.12
CA MET A 1 3.19 -31.06 -30.64
C MET A 1 3.02 -29.54 -30.51
N LEU A 2 3.79 -28.92 -29.61
CA LEU A 2 4.14 -27.48 -29.48
C LEU A 2 3.04 -26.42 -29.76
N ALA A 3 2.72 -25.43 -28.91
CA ALA A 3 3.56 -24.77 -27.93
C ALA A 3 2.71 -23.87 -27.01
N ALA A 4 2.81 -24.07 -25.69
CA ALA A 4 2.51 -23.02 -24.72
C ALA A 4 3.69 -22.03 -24.78
N ARG A 5 3.55 -20.93 -25.50
CA ARG A 5 4.59 -19.92 -25.66
C ARG A 5 4.21 -18.68 -24.87
N HIS A 6 4.95 -18.48 -23.78
CA HIS A 6 5.06 -17.29 -22.95
C HIS A 6 4.01 -17.14 -21.83
N ALA A 7 4.13 -17.98 -20.80
CA ALA A 7 3.73 -17.60 -19.45
C ALA A 7 5.00 -17.40 -18.61
N ILE A 8 5.37 -16.15 -18.34
CA ILE A 8 6.35 -15.85 -17.30
C ILE A 8 5.60 -15.99 -15.98
N ALA A 9 5.83 -17.08 -15.26
CA ALA A 9 5.37 -17.20 -13.88
C ALA A 9 6.27 -16.31 -13.02
N LEU A 10 5.78 -15.13 -12.61
CA LEU A 10 6.38 -14.44 -11.46
C LEU A 10 6.03 -15.28 -10.22
N HIS A 11 6.97 -16.13 -9.80
CA HIS A 11 6.90 -16.78 -8.50
C HIS A 11 7.19 -15.71 -7.44
N CYS A 12 6.16 -15.03 -6.96
CA CYS A 12 6.28 -14.29 -5.70
C CYS A 12 6.34 -15.30 -4.55
N SER A 13 7.50 -15.42 -3.92
CA SER A 13 7.75 -16.42 -2.89
C SER A 13 7.32 -15.99 -1.49
N HIS A 14 7.12 -14.68 -1.28
CA HIS A 14 6.88 -14.10 0.04
C HIS A 14 5.64 -13.21 0.04
N SER A 15 4.79 -13.37 1.06
CA SER A 15 3.66 -12.49 1.34
C SER A 15 3.93 -11.80 2.68
N ILE A 16 4.21 -10.50 2.64
CA ILE A 16 4.53 -9.71 3.84
C ILE A 16 3.26 -8.96 4.28
N PRO A 17 2.70 -9.26 5.47
CA PRO A 17 1.58 -8.49 6.01
C PRO A 17 2.06 -7.09 6.44
N VAL A 18 1.21 -6.09 6.24
CA VAL A 18 1.47 -4.70 6.60
C VAL A 18 0.23 -4.11 7.26
N GLU A 19 0.41 -3.56 8.46
CA GLU A 19 -0.62 -2.82 9.16
C GLU A 19 -0.46 -1.33 8.86
N HIS A 20 -1.59 -0.67 8.58
CA HIS A 20 -1.65 0.75 8.32
C HIS A 20 -2.63 1.40 9.29
N SER A 21 -2.26 2.57 9.80
CA SER A 21 -3.15 3.45 10.55
C SER A 21 -3.17 4.81 9.87
N ILE A 22 -4.36 5.29 9.55
CA ILE A 22 -4.59 6.61 8.94
C ILE A 22 -5.35 7.43 9.97
N SER A 23 -4.75 8.52 10.46
CA SER A 23 -5.37 9.42 11.42
C SER A 23 -5.57 10.79 10.81
N ASN A 24 -6.79 11.34 10.93
CA ASN A 24 -7.04 12.71 10.54
C ASN A 24 -6.63 13.66 11.67
N THR A 25 -5.47 14.29 11.51
CA THR A 25 -4.92 15.29 12.43
C THR A 25 -5.32 16.73 12.07
N GLY A 26 -6.13 16.91 11.03
CA GLY A 26 -6.67 18.20 10.62
C GLY A 26 -7.91 18.62 11.40
N THR A 27 -8.49 19.75 11.00
CA THR A 27 -9.68 20.35 11.64
C THR A 27 -10.97 20.15 10.84
N VAL A 28 -10.89 19.53 9.67
CA VAL A 28 -12.04 19.22 8.79
C VAL A 28 -12.04 17.74 8.44
N SER A 29 -13.21 17.19 8.09
CA SER A 29 -13.32 15.80 7.65
C SER A 29 -12.59 15.58 6.31
N ALA A 30 -12.01 14.40 6.12
CA ALA A 30 -11.33 14.04 4.87
C ALA A 30 -11.61 12.59 4.47
N GLN A 31 -11.88 12.36 3.19
CA GLN A 31 -12.13 11.04 2.63
C GLN A 31 -10.94 10.53 1.82
N LEU A 32 -10.56 9.29 2.04
CA LEU A 32 -9.60 8.58 1.20
C LEU A 32 -10.29 8.13 -0.09
N ILE A 33 -9.74 8.53 -1.24
CA ILE A 33 -10.28 8.20 -2.56
C ILE A 33 -9.50 7.09 -3.23
N SER A 34 -8.17 7.19 -3.28
CA SER A 34 -7.32 6.21 -3.94
C SER A 34 -5.95 6.13 -3.30
N ARG A 35 -5.23 5.06 -3.62
CA ARG A 35 -3.87 4.79 -3.17
C ARG A 35 -2.94 4.63 -4.36
N HIS A 36 -1.70 5.07 -4.21
CA HIS A 36 -0.59 4.75 -5.10
C HIS A 36 0.59 4.28 -4.26
N TRP A 37 1.06 3.07 -4.53
CA TRP A 37 2.23 2.48 -3.90
C TRP A 37 3.34 2.26 -4.92
N ILE A 38 4.56 2.49 -4.46
CA ILE A 38 5.82 2.14 -5.12
C ILE A 38 6.53 1.17 -4.18
N ILE A 39 6.67 -0.08 -4.60
CA ILE A 39 7.30 -1.16 -3.84
C ILE A 39 8.61 -1.48 -4.55
N THR A 40 9.72 -1.46 -3.83
CA THR A 40 11.04 -1.79 -4.38
C THR A 40 11.67 -2.91 -3.56
N ASP A 41 12.00 -4.01 -4.23
CA ASP A 41 12.56 -5.18 -3.60
C ASP A 41 14.08 -5.02 -3.33
N ALA A 42 14.72 -6.03 -2.73
CA ALA A 42 16.14 -5.96 -2.38
C ALA A 42 17.08 -5.97 -3.60
N GLU A 43 16.57 -6.35 -4.77
CA GLU A 43 17.28 -6.39 -6.04
C GLU A 43 17.03 -5.11 -6.86
N ASN A 44 16.38 -4.10 -6.26
CA ASN A 44 15.95 -2.85 -6.88
C ASN A 44 14.91 -3.01 -8.00
N VAL A 45 14.16 -4.12 -8.02
CA VAL A 45 13.01 -4.27 -8.90
C VAL A 45 11.84 -3.50 -8.30
N THR A 46 11.30 -2.54 -9.05
CA THR A 46 10.19 -1.69 -8.62
C THR A 46 8.86 -2.15 -9.23
N GLN A 47 7.81 -2.13 -8.41
CA GLN A 47 6.42 -2.37 -8.81
C GLN A 47 5.55 -1.18 -8.37
N GLU A 48 4.60 -0.81 -9.22
CA GLU A 48 3.60 0.21 -8.90
C GLU A 48 2.23 -0.42 -8.74
N VAL A 49 1.53 -0.04 -7.66
CA VAL A 49 0.15 -0.46 -7.40
C VAL A 49 -0.71 0.78 -7.25
N LYS A 50 -1.75 0.90 -8.08
CA LYS A 50 -2.74 1.98 -8.02
C LYS A 50 -4.13 1.39 -7.87
N GLY A 51 -5.01 2.06 -7.12
CA GLY A 51 -6.39 1.63 -7.01
C GLY A 51 -7.26 2.52 -6.14
N LEU A 52 -8.57 2.34 -6.26
CA LEU A 52 -9.56 3.05 -5.45
C LEU A 52 -9.60 2.49 -4.03
N GLY A 53 -9.71 3.39 -3.06
CA GLY A 53 -9.83 3.06 -1.65
C GLY A 53 -8.62 2.32 -1.08
N VAL A 54 -8.84 1.69 0.07
CA VAL A 54 -7.98 0.71 0.73
C VAL A 54 -8.85 -0.47 1.14
N VAL A 55 -8.40 -1.71 0.92
CA VAL A 55 -9.17 -2.95 1.24
C VAL A 55 -10.64 -2.98 0.75
N GLY A 56 -10.97 -2.22 -0.29
CA GLY A 56 -12.33 -2.12 -0.82
C GLY A 56 -13.17 -0.96 -0.23
N GLU A 57 -12.58 -0.16 0.66
CA GLU A 57 -13.23 0.93 1.38
C GLU A 57 -12.63 2.30 1.04
N GLN A 58 -13.45 3.35 1.12
CA GLN A 58 -13.06 4.76 0.98
C GLN A 58 -13.45 5.50 2.27
N PRO A 59 -12.69 5.31 3.38
CA PRO A 59 -13.08 5.83 4.68
C PRO A 59 -13.15 7.36 4.68
N LEU A 60 -14.22 7.89 5.27
CA LEU A 60 -14.35 9.30 5.64
C LEU A 60 -13.95 9.44 7.11
N LEU A 61 -12.91 10.23 7.36
CA LEU A 61 -12.35 10.44 8.70
C LEU A 61 -12.72 11.84 9.20
N ARG A 62 -13.45 11.94 10.31
CA ARG A 62 -13.65 13.21 11.02
C ARG A 62 -12.35 13.65 11.72
N PRO A 63 -12.24 14.93 12.13
CA PRO A 63 -11.13 15.38 12.95
C PRO A 63 -10.90 14.49 14.19
N GLY A 64 -9.69 13.96 14.33
CA GLY A 64 -9.30 13.06 15.41
C GLY A 64 -9.69 11.58 15.24
N GLU A 65 -10.44 11.23 14.19
CA GLU A 65 -10.73 9.82 13.89
C GLU A 65 -9.55 9.14 13.18
N SER A 66 -9.48 7.82 13.36
CA SER A 66 -8.51 6.96 12.71
C SER A 66 -9.19 5.77 12.04
N PHE A 67 -8.58 5.27 10.97
CA PHE A 67 -8.95 4.03 10.30
C PHE A 67 -7.72 3.12 10.22
N GLU A 68 -7.90 1.88 10.66
CA GLU A 68 -6.86 0.86 10.67
C GLU A 68 -7.23 -0.27 9.74
N TYR A 69 -6.26 -0.76 8.99
CA TYR A 69 -6.46 -1.93 8.14
C TYR A 69 -5.14 -2.68 7.95
N THR A 70 -5.28 -3.98 7.73
CA THR A 70 -4.17 -4.85 7.36
C THR A 70 -4.25 -5.14 5.86
N SER A 71 -3.12 -4.99 5.18
CA SER A 71 -2.95 -5.43 3.80
C SER A 71 -1.74 -6.36 3.71
N GLY A 72 -1.44 -6.85 2.51
CA GLY A 72 -0.23 -7.61 2.26
C GLY A 72 0.33 -7.28 0.89
N THR A 73 1.64 -7.41 0.77
CA THR A 73 2.32 -7.30 -0.52
C THR A 73 3.12 -8.55 -0.82
N ALA A 74 3.04 -8.99 -2.07
CA ALA A 74 3.82 -10.11 -2.57
C ALA A 74 5.17 -9.59 -3.09
N MET A 75 6.26 -10.26 -2.75
CA MET A 75 7.60 -9.85 -3.17
C MET A 75 8.51 -11.05 -3.44
N ALA A 76 9.44 -10.88 -4.39
CA ALA A 76 10.42 -11.91 -4.73
C ALA A 76 11.46 -12.08 -3.62
N THR A 77 11.92 -10.98 -3.03
CA THR A 77 12.92 -10.96 -1.95
C THR A 77 12.26 -10.94 -0.57
N PRO A 78 12.96 -11.39 0.51
CA PRO A 78 12.41 -11.41 1.87
C PRO A 78 12.43 -10.03 2.55
N VAL A 79 13.08 -9.04 1.94
CA VAL A 79 13.17 -7.65 2.39
C VAL A 79 13.02 -6.69 1.22
N GLY A 80 12.51 -5.48 1.48
CA GLY A 80 12.32 -4.45 0.48
C GLY A 80 11.84 -3.15 1.12
N THR A 81 11.36 -2.22 0.31
CA THR A 81 10.82 -0.94 0.76
C THR A 81 9.48 -0.64 0.11
N MET A 82 8.65 0.12 0.80
CA MET A 82 7.38 0.61 0.29
C MET A 82 7.24 2.10 0.62
N ARG A 83 6.78 2.87 -0.36
CA ARG A 83 6.42 4.30 -0.22
C ARG A 83 5.22 4.58 -1.10
N GLY A 84 4.50 5.66 -0.86
CA GLY A 84 3.32 5.96 -1.67
C GLY A 84 2.60 7.20 -1.25
N SER A 85 1.37 7.32 -1.72
CA SER A 85 0.46 8.39 -1.32
C SER A 85 -0.99 7.93 -1.34
N TYR A 86 -1.81 8.58 -0.53
CA TYR A 86 -3.27 8.54 -0.68
C TYR A 86 -3.76 9.83 -1.32
N GLN A 87 -4.62 9.71 -2.32
CA GLN A 87 -5.42 10.82 -2.79
C GLN A 87 -6.59 11.01 -1.82
N MET A 88 -6.66 12.19 -1.23
CA MET A 88 -7.68 12.58 -0.27
C MET A 88 -8.57 13.68 -0.84
N VAL A 89 -9.81 13.74 -0.37
CA VAL A 89 -10.75 14.85 -0.61
C VAL A 89 -11.26 15.33 0.74
N ALA A 90 -11.00 16.58 1.09
CA ALA A 90 -11.57 17.24 2.26
C ALA A 90 -13.06 17.55 2.04
N GLU A 91 -13.80 17.76 3.13
CA GLU A 91 -15.24 18.06 3.10
C GLU A 91 -15.60 19.33 2.30
N ASP A 92 -14.67 20.28 2.20
CA ASP A 92 -14.79 21.48 1.38
C ASP A 92 -14.54 21.22 -0.13
N GLY A 93 -14.27 19.97 -0.51
CA GLY A 93 -13.97 19.54 -1.88
C GLY A 93 -12.50 19.68 -2.27
N ASN A 94 -11.63 20.19 -1.39
CA ASN A 94 -10.21 20.33 -1.68
C ASN A 94 -9.54 18.95 -1.81
N LYS A 95 -8.75 18.77 -2.88
CA LYS A 95 -8.03 17.54 -3.15
C LYS A 95 -6.58 17.70 -2.73
N PHE A 96 -6.06 16.71 -2.02
CA PHE A 96 -4.66 16.70 -1.60
C PHE A 96 -4.10 15.28 -1.58
N ASP A 97 -2.77 15.18 -1.55
CA ASP A 97 -2.07 13.92 -1.38
C ASP A 97 -1.55 13.81 0.04
N ALA A 98 -1.86 12.71 0.71
CA ALA A 98 -1.23 12.31 1.96
C ALA A 98 -0.04 11.41 1.63
N GLU A 99 1.16 11.97 1.71
CA GLU A 99 2.42 11.27 1.45
C GLU A 99 2.70 10.21 2.52
N ILE A 100 3.17 9.05 2.07
CA ILE A 100 3.58 7.94 2.91
C ILE A 100 5.10 7.76 2.72
N PRO A 101 5.90 8.17 3.71
CA PRO A 101 7.34 8.03 3.67
C PRO A 101 7.76 6.58 3.45
N SER A 102 8.94 6.40 2.86
CA SER A 102 9.49 5.07 2.64
C SER A 102 9.69 4.34 3.97
N PHE A 103 9.23 3.08 4.03
CA PHE A 103 9.48 2.17 5.14
C PHE A 103 9.91 0.79 4.65
N THR A 104 10.54 0.03 5.53
CA THR A 104 11.09 -1.30 5.21
C THR A 104 10.03 -2.37 5.35
N LEU A 105 9.97 -3.26 4.36
CA LEU A 105 9.25 -4.52 4.41
C LEU A 105 10.24 -5.63 4.79
N SER A 106 9.88 -6.48 5.73
CA SER A 106 10.67 -7.67 6.06
C SER A 106 9.76 -8.84 6.43
N MET A 107 10.11 -10.02 5.93
CA MET A 107 9.50 -11.26 6.40
C MET A 107 9.77 -11.42 7.91
N PRO A 108 8.75 -11.73 8.72
CA PRO A 108 8.95 -12.04 10.13
C PRO A 108 9.98 -13.17 10.26
N ARG A 109 11.09 -12.91 10.94
CA ARG A 109 12.00 -14.00 11.31
C ARG A 109 11.34 -14.80 12.42
N VAL A 110 10.85 -15.99 12.09
CA VAL A 110 10.56 -17.00 13.12
C VAL A 110 11.93 -17.49 13.61
N LEU A 111 12.37 -17.01 14.78
CA LEU A 111 13.44 -17.70 15.50
C LEU A 111 12.85 -19.00 16.06
N HIS A 112 13.43 -20.13 15.65
CA HIS A 112 13.23 -21.43 16.32
C HIS A 112 14.15 -21.54 17.53
#